data_AF-A0AAU1ANE7-F1
#
_entry.id   AF-A0AAU1ANE7-F1
#
_cell.length_a   1.000
_cell.length_b   1.000
_cell.length_c   1.000
_cell.angle_alpha   90.00
_cell.angle_beta   90.00
_cell.angle_gamma   90.00
#
_symmetry.space_group_name_H-M   'P 1'
#
loop_
_entity.id
_entity.type
_entity.pdbx_description
1 polymer ?
#
loop_
_entity_poly.entity_id
_entity_poly.type
_entity_poly.pdbx_seq_one_letter_code
_entity_poly.pdbx_strand_id
1 'polypeptide(L)'
;MFLKIDADQTRTDVEVEAMATAPIPTPELLWRKPPVLALAALPDTALGRLGEPSTASSAAWAAAGAAARTLHDAPLPSWPGWSLDEIASHLDSECE
;
A
#
# COMPACT_ATOMS: atom_id res chain seq x y z
N MET A 1 2.74 14.34 -10.35
CA MET A 1 3.54 13.10 -10.40
C MET A 1 4.29 12.97 -9.09
N PHE A 2 4.32 11.76 -8.53
CA PHE A 2 5.10 11.42 -7.36
C PHE A 2 6.22 10.45 -7.74
N LEU A 3 7.37 10.56 -7.09
CA LEU A 3 8.47 9.61 -7.22
C LEU A 3 8.61 8.84 -5.91
N LYS A 4 8.45 7.52 -5.98
CA LYS A 4 8.80 6.62 -4.89
C LYS A 4 10.18 6.02 -5.16
N ILE A 5 11.05 6.04 -4.16
CA ILE A 5 12.39 5.46 -4.20
C ILE A 5 12.47 4.45 -3.07
N ASP A 6 12.69 3.18 -3.40
CA ASP A 6 12.90 2.11 -2.43
C ASP A 6 14.18 1.37 -2.80
N ALA A 7 15.13 1.25 -1.86
CA ALA A 7 16.41 0.59 -2.12
C ALA A 7 16.24 -0.92 -2.37
N ASP A 8 15.13 -1.51 -1.93
CA ASP A 8 14.81 -2.91 -2.18
C ASP A 8 13.95 -3.04 -3.46
N GLN A 9 14.60 -3.52 -4.52
CA GLN A 9 13.91 -3.73 -5.79
C GLN A 9 12.83 -4.81 -5.70
N THR A 10 12.99 -5.81 -4.83
CA THR A 10 12.01 -6.90 -4.70
C THR A 10 10.69 -6.40 -4.12
N ARG A 11 10.74 -5.47 -3.16
CA ARG A 11 9.54 -4.79 -2.62
C ARG A 11 8.82 -4.00 -3.69
N THR A 12 9.59 -3.29 -4.51
CA THR A 12 9.07 -2.48 -5.61
C THR A 12 8.40 -3.35 -6.70
N ASP A 13 8.92 -4.56 -6.95
CA ASP A 13 8.35 -5.51 -7.90
C ASP A 13 6.97 -5.99 -7.43
N VAL A 14 6.89 -6.43 -6.17
CA VAL A 14 5.64 -6.85 -5.54
C VAL A 14 4.62 -5.72 -5.49
N GLU A 15 5.04 -4.49 -5.20
CA GLU A 15 4.15 -3.33 -5.19
C GLU A 15 3.50 -3.08 -6.56
N VAL A 16 4.28 -3.16 -7.65
CA VAL A 16 3.74 -2.97 -9.01
C VAL A 16 2.72 -4.06 -9.36
N GLU A 17 3.02 -5.33 -9.05
CA GLU A 17 2.08 -6.42 -9.29
C GLU A 17 0.81 -6.31 -8.42
N ALA A 18 0.95 -5.87 -7.16
CA ALA A 18 -0.17 -5.60 -6.26
C ALA A 18 -1.06 -4.47 -6.79
N MET A 19 -0.47 -3.37 -7.26
CA MET A 19 -1.21 -2.25 -7.82
C MET A 19 -2.01 -2.65 -9.07
N ALA A 20 -1.48 -3.56 -9.89
CA ALA A 20 -2.14 -4.05 -11.10
C ALA A 20 -3.32 -5.01 -10.81
N THR A 21 -3.34 -5.63 -9.63
CA THR A 21 -4.36 -6.63 -9.24
C THR A 21 -5.35 -6.10 -8.19
N ALA A 22 -5.08 -4.93 -7.60
CA ALA A 22 -5.91 -4.36 -6.55
C ALA A 22 -7.36 -4.09 -7.02
N PRO A 23 -8.37 -4.51 -6.24
CA PRO A 23 -9.79 -4.27 -6.52
C PRO A 23 -10.26 -2.84 -6.21
N ILE A 24 -9.33 -1.92 -5.95
CA ILE A 24 -9.58 -0.51 -5.62
C ILE A 24 -8.65 0.38 -6.45
N PRO A 25 -9.00 1.65 -6.67
CA PRO A 25 -8.13 2.57 -7.42
C PRO A 25 -6.73 2.67 -6.78
N THR A 26 -5.71 2.46 -7.61
CA THR A 26 -4.29 2.71 -7.30
C THR A 26 -3.74 3.76 -8.27
N PRO A 27 -2.63 4.45 -7.93
CA PRO A 27 -2.01 5.39 -8.87
C PRO A 27 -1.60 4.71 -10.18
N GLU A 28 -1.76 5.40 -11.31
CA GLU A 28 -1.20 4.93 -12.59
C GLU A 28 0.34 4.93 -12.53
N LEU A 29 0.97 3.84 -12.98
CA LEU A 29 2.41 3.76 -13.16
C LEU A 29 2.83 4.45 -14.45
N LEU A 30 3.46 5.62 -14.35
CA LEU A 30 3.89 6.42 -15.50
C LEU A 30 5.18 5.87 -16.13
N TRP A 31 6.15 5.50 -15.30
CA TRP A 31 7.38 4.82 -15.71
C TRP A 31 8.05 4.16 -14.51
N ARG A 32 8.94 3.19 -14.79
CA ARG A 32 9.73 2.49 -13.79
C ARG A 32 11.19 2.43 -14.22
N LYS A 33 12.09 2.90 -13.35
CA LYS A 33 13.54 2.79 -13.51
C LYS A 33 14.16 2.49 -12.14
N PRO A 34 14.51 1.23 -11.82
CA PRO A 34 15.12 0.82 -10.55
C PRO A 34 16.15 1.82 -10.02
N PRO A 35 16.06 2.29 -8.75
CA PRO A 35 15.07 1.95 -7.70
C PRO A 35 13.79 2.80 -7.67
N VAL A 36 13.49 3.53 -8.76
CA VAL A 36 12.46 4.57 -8.80
C VAL A 36 11.18 4.12 -9.51
N LEU A 37 10.04 4.35 -8.87
CA LEU A 37 8.70 4.32 -9.47
C LEU A 37 8.14 5.73 -9.63
N ALA A 38 7.67 6.07 -10.83
CA ALA A 38 6.92 7.30 -11.06
C ALA A 38 5.43 7.02 -11.16
N LEU A 39 4.67 7.69 -10.30
CA LEU A 39 3.25 7.49 -10.13
C LEU A 39 2.47 8.76 -10.49
N ALA A 40 1.32 8.58 -11.15
CA ALA A 40 0.35 9.65 -11.32
C ALA A 40 -0.16 10.12 -9.95
N ALA A 41 -0.52 11.40 -9.85
CA ALA A 41 -1.19 11.89 -8.66
C ALA A 41 -2.63 11.37 -8.65
N LEU A 42 -3.09 10.83 -7.52
CA LEU A 42 -4.51 10.55 -7.36
C LEU A 42 -5.28 11.87 -7.22
N PRO A 43 -6.49 11.97 -7.82
CA PRO A 43 -7.25 13.23 -7.84
C PRO A 43 -7.93 13.55 -6.49
N ASP A 44 -7.86 12.66 -5.50
CA ASP A 44 -8.61 12.76 -4.25
C ASP A 44 -7.83 13.37 -3.08
N THR A 45 -8.56 13.65 -2.01
CA THR A 45 -8.03 14.26 -0.78
C THR A 45 -7.67 13.20 0.26
N ALA A 46 -6.52 13.35 0.91
CA ALA A 46 -6.12 12.49 2.01
C ALA A 46 -7.10 12.57 3.19
N LEU A 47 -7.37 11.43 3.84
CA LEU A 47 -8.27 11.34 5.01
C LEU A 47 -7.73 12.04 6.27
N GLY A 48 -6.43 12.34 6.31
CA GLY A 48 -5.80 13.03 7.43
C GLY A 48 -4.35 13.37 7.16
N ARG A 49 -3.78 14.19 8.05
CA ARG A 49 -2.36 14.55 8.07
C ARG A 49 -1.75 14.11 9.39
N LEU A 50 -0.58 13.47 9.34
CA LEU A 50 0.11 13.04 10.55
C LEU A 50 0.41 14.25 11.45
N GLY A 51 0.15 14.10 12.76
CA GLY A 51 0.33 15.16 13.75
C GLY A 51 -0.88 16.09 13.91
N GLU A 52 -1.95 15.90 13.13
CA GLU A 52 -3.19 16.69 13.23
C GLU A 52 -4.40 15.80 13.46
N PRO A 53 -5.43 16.27 14.19
CA PRO A 53 -6.73 15.61 14.22
C PRO A 53 -7.33 15.54 12.80
N SER A 54 -7.89 14.39 12.43
CA SER A 54 -8.59 14.24 11.15
C SER A 54 -9.85 15.11 11.12
N THR A 55 -10.02 15.88 10.05
CA THR A 55 -11.23 16.65 9.74
C THR A 55 -12.17 15.91 8.79
N ALA A 56 -11.82 14.67 8.40
CA ALA A 56 -12.63 13.87 7.49
C ALA A 56 -13.97 13.49 8.13
N SER A 57 -15.02 13.49 7.31
CA SER A 57 -16.37 13.16 7.77
C SER A 57 -16.49 11.68 8.18
N SER A 58 -17.51 11.36 8.97
CA SER A 58 -17.84 9.97 9.29
C SER A 58 -18.11 9.13 8.02
N ALA A 59 -18.69 9.73 6.98
CA ALA A 59 -18.91 9.08 5.69
C ALA A 59 -17.60 8.74 4.97
N ALA A 60 -16.59 9.61 5.04
CA ALA A 60 -15.28 9.34 4.46
C ALA A 60 -14.57 8.16 5.15
N TRP A 61 -14.66 8.08 6.48
CA TRP A 61 -14.15 6.94 7.25
C TRP A 61 -14.94 5.65 6.98
N ALA A 62 -16.26 5.73 6.78
CA ALA A 62 -17.07 4.59 6.36
C ALA A 62 -16.66 4.07 4.97
N ALA A 63 -16.34 4.97 4.03
CA ALA A 63 -15.84 4.62 2.71
C ALA A 63 -14.45 3.96 2.78
N ALA A 64 -13.55 4.45 3.65
CA ALA A 64 -12.26 3.82 3.91
C ALA A 64 -12.42 2.37 4.41
N GLY A 65 -13.33 2.15 5.36
CA GLY A 65 -13.66 0.81 5.85
C GLY A 65 -14.28 -0.09 4.77
N ALA A 66 -15.05 0.47 3.84
CA ALA A 66 -15.57 -0.28 2.69
C ALA A 66 -14.46 -0.71 1.73
N ALA A 67 -13.52 0.18 1.40
CA ALA A 67 -12.36 -0.15 0.58
C ALA A 67 -11.48 -1.23 1.22
N ALA A 68 -11.27 -1.16 2.54
CA ALA A 68 -10.53 -2.20 3.28
C ALA A 68 -11.22 -3.57 3.21
N ARG A 69 -12.57 -3.61 3.31
CA ARG A 69 -13.32 -4.87 3.11
C ARG A 69 -13.19 -5.39 1.68
N THR A 70 -13.29 -4.52 0.67
CA THR A 70 -13.09 -4.90 -0.73
C THR A 70 -11.71 -5.55 -0.95
N LEU A 71 -10.66 -5.05 -0.29
CA LEU A 71 -9.34 -5.68 -0.33
C LEU A 71 -9.32 -7.06 0.35
N HIS A 72 -9.91 -7.19 1.53
CA HIS A 72 -9.95 -8.46 2.27
C HIS A 72 -10.79 -9.54 1.58
N ASP A 73 -11.84 -9.15 0.85
CA ASP A 73 -12.72 -10.07 0.13
C ASP A 73 -12.14 -10.49 -1.24
N ALA A 74 -11.06 -9.85 -1.69
CA ALA A 74 -10.43 -10.19 -2.96
C ALA A 74 -9.64 -11.50 -2.90
N PRO A 75 -9.51 -12.22 -4.05
CA PRO A 75 -8.65 -13.39 -4.12
C PRO A 75 -7.23 -13.05 -3.68
N LEU A 76 -6.65 -13.90 -2.84
CA LEU A 76 -5.27 -13.76 -2.43
C LEU A 76 -4.34 -13.91 -3.64
N PRO A 77 -3.30 -13.08 -3.77
CA PRO A 77 -2.28 -13.27 -4.78
C PRO A 77 -1.54 -14.58 -4.54
N SER A 78 -0.97 -15.17 -5.58
CA SER A 78 -0.25 -16.46 -5.50
C SER A 78 1.13 -16.36 -4.85
N TRP A 79 1.49 -15.21 -4.29
CA TRP A 79 2.79 -15.02 -3.66
C TRP A 79 2.88 -15.76 -2.34
N PRO A 80 4.07 -16.32 -2.00
CA PRO A 80 4.28 -16.88 -0.67
C PRO A 80 4.14 -15.77 0.37
N GLY A 81 3.27 -16.00 1.36
CA GLY A 81 3.23 -15.20 2.57
C GLY A 81 4.37 -15.55 3.52
N TRP A 82 4.56 -14.72 4.55
CA TRP A 82 5.49 -15.04 5.63
C TRP A 82 4.92 -16.14 6.50
N SER A 83 5.77 -17.08 6.90
CA SER A 83 5.45 -18.03 7.95
C SER A 83 5.33 -17.32 9.30
N LEU A 84 4.62 -17.96 10.24
CA LEU A 84 4.49 -17.44 11.60
C LEU A 84 5.85 -17.33 12.30
N ASP A 85 6.76 -18.26 12.02
CA ASP A 85 8.12 -18.27 12.60
C ASP A 85 8.95 -17.08 12.08
N GLU A 86 8.84 -16.76 10.78
CA GLU A 86 9.49 -15.58 10.20
C GLU A 86 8.94 -14.28 10.80
N ILE A 87 7.62 -14.18 10.99
CA ILE A 87 6.99 -13.02 11.63
C ILE A 87 7.49 -12.88 13.08
N ALA A 88 7.48 -13.97 13.85
CA ALA A 88 7.93 -13.94 15.25
C ALA A 88 9.39 -13.52 15.36
N SER A 89 10.28 -14.11 14.56
CA SER A 89 11.71 -13.77 14.55
C SER A 89 11.97 -12.32 14.15
N HIS A 90 11.20 -11.77 13.21
CA HIS A 90 11.34 -10.37 12.83
C HIS A 90 10.90 -9.43 13.96
N LEU A 91 9.76 -9.70 14.60
CA LEU A 91 9.25 -8.89 15.70
C LEU A 91 10.18 -8.90 16.92
N ASP A 92 10.79 -10.04 17.23
CA ASP A 92 11.77 -10.15 18.31
C ASP A 92 12.99 -9.25 18.04
N SER A 93 13.49 -9.22 16.79
CA SER A 93 14.63 -8.37 16.41
C SER A 93 14.34 -6.87 16.46
N GLU A 94 13.08 -6.43 16.28
CA GLU A 94 12.70 -5.01 16.34
C GLU A 94 12.53 -4.52 17.80
N CYS A 95 12.52 -5.44 18.77
CA CYS A 95 12.39 -5.14 20.19
C CYS A 95 13.74 -5.07 20.93
N GLU A 96 14.85 -5.38 20.25
CA GLU A 96 16.24 -5.18 20.74
C GLU A 96 16.79 -3.80 20.36
#